data_AF-B2G0H5-F1
#
_entry.id   AF-B2G0H5-F1
#
_cell.length_a   1.000
_cell.length_b   1.000
_cell.length_c   1.000
_cell.angle_alpha   90.00
_cell.angle_beta   90.00
_cell.angle_gamma   90.00
#
_symmetry.space_group_name_H-M   'P 1'
#
loop_
_entity.id
_entity.type
_entity.pdbx_description
1 polymer ?
#
loop_
_entity_poly.entity_id
_entity_poly.type
_entity_poly.pdbx_seq_one_letter_code
_entity_poly.pdbx_strand_id
1 'polypeptide(L)'
;VSKFLNGTIGRHTWQTAVDQRPILTDHTSDDTGPLSQLLIQKLPPMDCTAEEAAALGYMPNRDDFEREYDPTAEQLVSTLSLQPDDEDVDMLLKLAQVDIYTRRLRERARRKRVVRDYQLIGNFFRGNVKRARQTRDQREFRERLRTYSQFYTSLEFERLISSLERERALRIRLSELNRYRWNGIQRVDECVHFEQHVAAAQYRNTGPYGHGR
;
A
#
# COMPACT_ATOMS: atom_id res chain seq x y z
N VAL A 1 21.59 -5.89 -33.40
CA VAL A 1 20.60 -6.88 -33.90
C VAL A 1 20.40 -6.79 -35.42
N SER A 2 20.11 -5.61 -35.99
CA SER A 2 19.81 -5.48 -37.43
C SER A 2 20.92 -5.88 -38.40
N LYS A 3 22.19 -5.57 -38.11
CA LYS A 3 23.34 -5.92 -38.99
C LYS A 3 23.91 -7.32 -38.77
N PHE A 4 23.87 -7.82 -37.53
CA PHE A 4 24.55 -9.07 -37.16
C PHE A 4 23.61 -10.27 -37.04
N LEU A 5 22.37 -10.06 -36.58
CA LEU A 5 21.37 -11.12 -36.39
C LEU A 5 20.40 -11.18 -37.58
N ASN A 6 19.86 -10.02 -37.97
CA ASN A 6 18.93 -9.91 -39.10
C ASN A 6 19.62 -9.52 -40.42
N GLY A 7 20.93 -9.28 -40.37
CA GLY A 7 21.74 -8.91 -41.53
C GLY A 7 22.22 -10.13 -42.30
N THR A 8 23.08 -9.91 -43.31
CA THR A 8 23.57 -10.97 -44.20
C THR A 8 24.38 -12.02 -43.45
N ILE A 9 25.23 -11.59 -42.50
CA ILE A 9 26.05 -12.50 -41.69
C ILE A 9 25.14 -13.40 -40.86
N GLY A 10 24.23 -12.82 -40.07
CA GLY A 10 23.30 -13.58 -39.24
C GLY A 10 22.41 -14.53 -40.05
N ARG A 11 21.91 -14.14 -41.21
CA ARG A 11 21.11 -15.04 -42.05
C ARG A 11 21.87 -16.28 -42.54
N HIS A 12 23.19 -16.19 -42.73
CA HIS A 12 23.99 -17.33 -43.18
C HIS A 12 24.65 -18.12 -42.05
N THR A 13 24.90 -17.50 -40.89
CA THR A 13 25.54 -18.17 -39.75
C THR A 13 24.55 -18.63 -38.68
N TRP A 14 23.41 -17.96 -38.55
CA TRP A 14 22.40 -18.24 -37.53
C TRP A 14 21.37 -19.26 -38.00
N GLN A 15 21.18 -19.46 -39.31
CA GLN A 15 20.18 -20.40 -39.83
C GLN A 15 20.43 -21.83 -39.34
N THR A 16 21.67 -22.31 -39.44
CA THR A 16 22.08 -23.62 -38.91
C THR A 16 21.86 -23.75 -37.40
N ALA A 17 22.06 -22.66 -36.65
CA ALA A 17 21.84 -22.63 -35.20
C ALA A 17 20.35 -22.56 -34.83
N VAL A 18 19.51 -21.96 -35.68
CA VAL A 18 18.04 -21.97 -35.55
C VAL A 18 17.49 -23.36 -35.83
N ASP A 19 17.99 -24.02 -36.88
CA ASP A 19 17.55 -25.37 -37.27
C ASP A 19 17.98 -26.43 -36.25
N GLN A 20 19.09 -26.21 -35.55
CA GLN A 20 19.58 -27.05 -34.45
C GLN A 20 19.06 -26.64 -33.08
N ARG A 21 18.21 -25.60 -33.00
CA ARG A 21 17.72 -25.13 -31.72
C ARG A 21 16.80 -26.19 -31.14
N PRO A 22 17.08 -26.71 -29.93
CA PRO A 22 16.17 -27.66 -29.32
C PRO A 22 14.82 -26.97 -29.13
N ILE A 23 13.75 -27.64 -29.56
CA ILE A 23 12.39 -27.23 -29.22
C ILE A 23 12.25 -27.48 -27.72
N LEU A 24 12.56 -26.45 -26.94
CA LEU A 24 12.36 -26.46 -25.51
C LEU A 24 10.87 -26.58 -25.27
N THR A 25 10.43 -27.79 -24.93
CA THR A 25 9.07 -28.00 -24.47
C THR A 25 9.03 -27.49 -23.04
N ASP A 26 8.23 -26.46 -22.81
CA ASP A 26 8.00 -25.99 -21.47
C ASP A 26 7.22 -27.08 -20.72
N HIS A 27 7.91 -27.79 -19.83
CA HIS A 27 7.32 -28.80 -18.97
C HIS A 27 6.75 -28.20 -17.69
N THR A 28 6.76 -26.88 -17.53
CA THR A 28 5.94 -26.24 -16.52
C THR A 28 4.49 -26.42 -16.94
N SER A 29 3.80 -27.38 -16.32
CA SER A 29 2.35 -27.43 -16.37
C SER A 29 1.83 -26.12 -15.79
N ASP A 30 0.75 -25.56 -16.35
CA ASP A 30 -0.01 -24.52 -15.68
C ASP A 30 -0.41 -25.07 -14.31
N ASP A 31 0.34 -24.70 -13.27
CA ASP A 31 0.05 -25.09 -11.91
C ASP A 31 -1.28 -24.43 -11.58
N THR A 32 -2.36 -25.21 -11.49
CA THR A 32 -3.68 -24.74 -11.03
C THR A 32 -3.93 -25.20 -9.59
N GLY A 33 -2.88 -25.67 -8.90
CA GLY A 33 -2.96 -26.08 -7.51
C GLY A 33 -3.31 -24.90 -6.59
N PRO A 34 -3.69 -25.18 -5.33
CA PRO A 34 -4.05 -24.15 -4.36
C PRO A 34 -2.90 -23.18 -4.02
N LEU A 35 -1.65 -23.54 -4.34
CA LEU A 35 -0.45 -22.70 -4.19
C LEU A 35 0.08 -22.17 -5.52
N SER A 36 -0.69 -22.35 -6.59
CA SER A 36 -0.38 -21.88 -7.93
C SER A 36 0.02 -20.41 -7.94
N GLN A 37 1.09 -20.11 -8.68
CA GLN A 37 1.51 -18.74 -8.96
C GLN A 37 0.45 -17.90 -9.70
N LEU A 38 -0.54 -18.56 -10.33
CA LEU A 38 -1.69 -17.96 -11.00
C LEU A 38 -2.83 -17.63 -10.02
N LEU A 39 -2.98 -18.40 -8.92
CA LEU A 39 -3.98 -18.13 -7.86
C LEU A 39 -3.51 -17.06 -6.85
N ILE A 40 -2.20 -16.88 -6.68
CA ILE A 40 -1.68 -15.83 -5.80
C ILE A 40 -2.06 -14.48 -6.42
N GLN A 41 -2.97 -13.76 -5.76
CA GLN A 41 -3.41 -12.42 -6.17
C GLN A 41 -2.19 -11.50 -6.27
N LYS A 42 -1.66 -11.31 -7.49
CA LYS A 42 -0.47 -10.50 -7.71
C LYS A 42 -0.84 -9.05 -7.49
N LEU A 43 -0.28 -8.45 -6.45
CA LEU A 43 -0.34 -6.99 -6.27
C LEU A 43 0.17 -6.31 -7.56
N PRO A 44 -0.35 -5.12 -7.90
CA PRO A 44 0.16 -4.36 -9.02
C PRO A 44 1.68 -4.24 -8.99
N PRO A 45 2.36 -4.21 -10.15
CA PRO A 45 3.79 -3.96 -10.20
C PRO A 45 4.10 -2.61 -9.55
N MET A 46 5.33 -2.46 -9.03
CA MET A 46 5.76 -1.21 -8.46
C MET A 46 5.90 -0.13 -9.54
N ASP A 47 5.20 0.98 -9.35
CA ASP A 47 5.31 2.18 -10.16
C ASP A 47 6.54 2.97 -9.70
N CYS A 48 7.72 2.57 -10.17
CA CYS A 48 8.97 3.29 -9.95
C CYS A 48 9.89 3.20 -11.17
N THR A 49 10.64 4.26 -11.44
CA THR A 49 11.71 4.22 -12.45
C THR A 49 12.91 3.42 -11.91
N ALA A 50 13.79 2.98 -12.80
CA ALA A 50 15.01 2.27 -12.41
C ALA A 50 15.91 3.12 -11.48
N GLU A 51 15.95 4.44 -11.71
CA GLU A 51 16.69 5.38 -10.89
C GLU A 51 16.07 5.53 -9.49
N GLU A 52 14.74 5.67 -9.40
CA GLU A 52 14.01 5.74 -8.12
C GLU A 52 14.17 4.44 -7.32
N ALA A 53 14.12 3.29 -7.99
CA ALA A 53 14.33 1.99 -7.37
C ALA A 53 15.74 1.86 -6.81
N ALA A 54 16.77 2.20 -7.60
CA ALA A 54 18.16 2.17 -7.19
C ALA A 54 18.44 3.12 -6.02
N ALA A 55 17.86 4.33 -6.02
CA ALA A 55 18.01 5.31 -4.94
C ALA A 55 17.52 4.80 -3.57
N LEU A 56 16.60 3.83 -3.55
CA LEU A 56 16.07 3.20 -2.34
C LEU A 56 16.55 1.75 -2.16
N GLY A 57 17.49 1.28 -2.99
CA GLY A 57 17.98 -0.10 -2.98
C GLY A 57 16.89 -1.14 -3.27
N TYR A 58 15.84 -0.78 -4.01
CA TYR A 58 14.77 -1.69 -4.42
C TYR A 58 15.13 -2.36 -5.75
N MET A 59 14.84 -3.66 -5.84
CA MET A 59 15.07 -4.52 -7.00
C MET A 59 13.74 -4.91 -7.65
N PRO A 60 13.27 -4.19 -8.69
CA PRO A 60 11.91 -4.33 -9.23
C PRO A 60 11.57 -5.74 -9.73
N ASN A 61 12.53 -6.42 -10.37
CA ASN A 61 12.31 -7.76 -10.93
C ASN A 61 12.21 -8.86 -9.85
N ARG A 62 12.72 -8.59 -8.65
CA ARG A 62 12.69 -9.52 -7.50
C ARG A 62 11.62 -9.15 -6.48
N ASP A 63 11.06 -7.94 -6.59
CA ASP A 63 10.20 -7.34 -5.58
C ASP A 63 10.86 -7.34 -4.19
N ASP A 64 12.14 -6.96 -4.14
CA ASP A 64 12.98 -7.08 -2.95
C ASP A 64 13.87 -5.86 -2.73
N PHE A 65 14.49 -5.76 -1.55
CA PHE A 65 15.45 -4.71 -1.21
C PHE A 65 16.85 -5.28 -1.01
N GLU A 66 17.88 -4.50 -1.37
CA GLU A 66 19.28 -4.81 -1.09
C GLU A 66 19.53 -5.08 0.40
N ARG A 67 18.85 -4.30 1.26
CA ARG A 67 18.87 -4.49 2.71
C ARG A 67 17.47 -4.78 3.21
N GLU A 68 17.27 -6.00 3.70
CA GLU A 68 15.99 -6.41 4.25
C GLU A 68 15.69 -5.76 5.61
N TYR A 69 14.41 -5.73 5.96
CA TYR A 69 13.99 -5.41 7.31
C TYR A 69 14.43 -6.50 8.29
N ASP A 70 15.02 -6.08 9.41
CA ASP A 70 15.55 -6.97 10.46
C ASP A 70 16.57 -8.00 9.91
N PRO A 71 17.74 -7.55 9.43
CA PRO A 71 18.76 -8.42 8.82
C PRO A 71 19.47 -9.34 9.84
N THR A 72 19.15 -9.22 11.13
CA THR A 72 19.73 -10.07 12.18
C THR A 72 18.80 -11.21 12.56
N ALA A 73 17.60 -11.34 11.95
CA ALA A 73 16.66 -12.39 12.27
C ALA A 73 17.28 -13.79 12.10
N GLU A 74 18.10 -13.97 11.07
CA GLU A 74 18.78 -15.22 10.74
C GLU A 74 19.82 -15.61 11.81
N GLN A 75 20.34 -14.65 12.58
CA GLN A 75 21.23 -14.93 13.72
C GLN A 75 20.52 -15.71 14.82
N LEU A 76 19.18 -15.65 14.91
CA LEU A 76 18.43 -16.45 15.86
C LEU A 76 18.49 -17.93 15.55
N VAL A 77 18.78 -18.35 14.32
CA VAL A 77 18.81 -19.78 13.97
C VAL A 77 20.19 -20.24 13.50
N SER A 78 21.17 -19.33 13.42
CA SER A 78 22.50 -19.63 12.89
C SER A 78 23.28 -20.65 13.73
N THR A 79 23.05 -20.70 15.04
CA THR A 79 23.69 -21.64 15.97
C THR A 79 22.77 -22.79 16.38
N LEU A 80 21.56 -22.85 15.83
CA LEU A 80 20.58 -23.88 16.18
C LEU A 80 21.05 -25.23 15.63
N SER A 81 21.21 -26.21 16.51
CA SER A 81 21.54 -27.59 16.14
C SER A 81 20.63 -28.54 16.90
N LEU A 82 20.20 -29.62 16.24
CA LEU A 82 19.42 -30.70 16.86
C LEU A 82 20.39 -31.82 17.26
N GLN A 83 20.34 -32.24 18.52
CA GLN A 83 21.19 -33.30 19.04
C GLN A 83 20.32 -34.52 19.40
N PRO A 84 20.82 -35.74 19.21
CA PRO A 84 20.05 -36.96 19.48
C PRO A 84 19.72 -37.17 20.96
N ASP A 85 20.44 -36.51 21.85
CA ASP A 85 20.30 -36.50 23.32
C ASP A 85 19.54 -35.26 23.84
N ASP A 86 18.96 -34.44 22.96
CA ASP A 86 18.12 -33.30 23.38
C ASP A 86 16.97 -33.76 24.26
N GLU A 87 16.84 -33.16 25.45
CA GLU A 87 15.68 -33.38 26.31
C GLU A 87 14.46 -32.61 25.79
N ASP A 88 13.27 -32.95 26.29
CA ASP A 88 12.02 -32.26 25.91
C ASP A 88 12.10 -30.75 26.12
N VAL A 89 12.81 -30.30 27.18
CA VAL A 89 13.02 -28.88 27.48
C VAL A 89 13.91 -28.20 26.43
N ASP A 90 14.98 -28.87 25.98
CA ASP A 90 15.85 -28.36 24.92
C ASP A 90 15.08 -28.24 23.60
N MET A 91 14.28 -29.25 23.27
CA MET A 91 13.44 -29.24 22.08
C MET A 91 12.43 -28.09 22.12
N LEU A 92 11.76 -27.87 23.25
CA LEU A 92 10.82 -26.76 23.43
C LEU A 92 11.51 -25.39 23.29
N LEU A 93 12.71 -25.23 23.84
CA LEU A 93 13.49 -24.00 23.72
C LEU A 93 13.87 -23.73 22.26
N LYS A 94 14.32 -24.75 21.53
CA LYS A 94 14.65 -24.67 20.10
C LYS A 94 13.42 -24.33 19.26
N LEU A 95 12.28 -24.94 19.53
CA LEU A 95 11.01 -24.62 18.88
C LEU A 95 10.59 -23.17 19.14
N ALA A 96 10.74 -22.67 20.37
CA ALA A 96 10.46 -21.27 20.69
C ALA A 96 11.38 -20.30 19.91
N GLN A 97 12.67 -20.63 19.77
CA GLN A 97 13.63 -19.86 18.98
C GLN A 97 13.25 -19.82 17.49
N VAL A 98 12.82 -20.95 16.92
CA VAL A 98 12.29 -21.03 15.54
C VAL A 98 11.00 -20.24 15.37
N ASP A 99 10.09 -20.26 16.36
CA ASP A 99 8.86 -19.47 16.32
C ASP A 99 9.15 -17.97 16.34
N ILE A 100 10.09 -17.50 17.17
CA ILE A 100 10.54 -16.09 17.16
C ILE A 100 11.10 -15.70 15.79
N TYR A 101 11.95 -16.53 15.19
CA TYR A 101 12.46 -16.33 13.84
C TYR A 101 11.34 -16.26 12.79
N THR A 102 10.38 -17.18 12.85
CA THR A 102 9.23 -17.24 11.94
C THR A 102 8.38 -15.98 12.04
N ARG A 103 8.14 -15.47 13.25
CA ARG A 103 7.41 -14.20 13.47
C ARG A 103 8.14 -13.02 12.83
N ARG A 104 9.47 -12.95 12.92
CA ARG A 104 10.29 -11.91 12.27
C ARG A 104 10.21 -11.98 10.74
N LEU A 105 10.29 -13.18 10.16
CA LEU A 105 10.11 -13.37 8.72
C LEU A 105 8.70 -12.97 8.24
N ARG A 106 7.66 -13.30 9.01
CA ARG A 106 6.28 -12.88 8.71
C ARG A 106 6.14 -11.36 8.70
N GLU A 107 6.75 -10.68 9.66
CA GLU A 107 6.74 -9.21 9.70
C GLU A 107 7.51 -8.60 8.51
N ARG A 108 8.66 -9.18 8.14
CA ARG A 108 9.42 -8.78 6.95
C ARG A 108 8.57 -8.92 5.68
N ALA A 109 7.93 -10.07 5.48
CA ALA A 109 7.04 -10.31 4.35
C ALA A 109 5.84 -9.35 4.35
N ARG A 110 5.23 -9.11 5.52
CA ARG A 110 4.13 -8.15 5.68
C ARG A 110 4.55 -6.74 5.27
N ARG A 111 5.75 -6.28 5.66
CA ARG A 111 6.26 -4.97 5.28
C ARG A 111 6.49 -4.85 3.78
N LYS A 112 7.09 -5.86 3.13
CA LYS A 112 7.24 -5.89 1.67
C LYS A 112 5.87 -5.78 0.98
N ARG A 113 4.87 -6.53 1.47
CA ARG A 113 3.48 -6.48 0.98
C ARG A 113 2.88 -5.08 1.10
N VAL A 114 3.02 -4.43 2.25
CA VAL A 114 2.52 -3.06 2.48
C VAL A 114 3.22 -2.05 1.57
N VAL A 115 4.54 -2.14 1.41
CA VAL A 115 5.29 -1.27 0.49
C VAL A 115 4.76 -1.38 -0.93
N ARG A 116 4.49 -2.61 -1.38
CA ARG A 116 3.97 -2.86 -2.72
C ARG A 116 2.54 -2.40 -2.91
N ASP A 117 1.66 -2.79 -2.02
CA ASP A 117 0.23 -2.45 -2.12
C ASP A 117 0.00 -0.93 -2.08
N TYR A 118 0.68 -0.23 -1.18
CA TYR A 118 0.58 1.23 -1.05
C TYR A 118 1.51 1.99 -2.00
N GLN A 119 2.23 1.31 -2.90
CA GLN A 119 3.14 1.92 -3.87
C GLN A 119 4.11 2.92 -3.20
N LEU A 120 4.67 2.55 -2.04
CA LEU A 120 5.36 3.50 -1.16
C LEU A 120 6.62 4.09 -1.78
N ILE A 121 7.31 3.35 -2.66
CA ILE A 121 8.49 3.83 -3.40
C ILE A 121 8.08 4.96 -4.36
N GLY A 122 7.13 4.71 -5.26
CA GLY A 122 6.62 5.74 -6.17
C GLY A 122 6.02 6.94 -5.43
N ASN A 123 5.28 6.67 -4.35
CA ASN A 123 4.69 7.70 -3.51
C ASN A 123 5.74 8.46 -2.66
N PHE A 124 6.93 7.93 -2.44
CA PHE A 124 8.01 8.66 -1.76
C PHE A 124 8.46 9.86 -2.62
N PHE A 125 8.66 9.64 -3.92
CA PHE A 125 9.08 10.69 -4.85
C PHE A 125 7.91 11.58 -5.32
N ARG A 126 6.72 11.00 -5.57
CA ARG A 126 5.58 11.71 -6.18
C ARG A 126 4.45 12.09 -5.21
N GLY A 127 4.48 11.57 -3.98
CA GLY A 127 3.39 11.72 -3.01
C GLY A 127 3.17 13.15 -2.50
N ASN A 128 4.18 14.02 -2.58
CA ASN A 128 4.08 15.41 -2.14
C ASN A 128 3.06 16.21 -2.96
N VAL A 129 2.90 15.91 -4.26
CA VAL A 129 1.92 16.59 -5.12
C VAL A 129 0.48 16.23 -4.70
N LYS A 130 0.22 14.97 -4.34
CA LYS A 130 -1.08 14.52 -3.84
C LYS A 130 -1.41 15.18 -2.49
N ARG A 131 -0.42 15.27 -1.59
CA ARG A 131 -0.55 15.92 -0.27
C ARG A 131 -0.77 17.43 -0.38
N ALA A 132 -0.23 18.09 -1.41
CA ALA A 132 -0.41 19.52 -1.62
C ALA A 132 -1.86 19.91 -1.99
N ARG A 133 -2.65 18.98 -2.53
CA ARG A 133 -4.07 19.21 -2.88
C ARG A 133 -5.03 19.04 -1.70
N GLN A 134 -4.56 18.51 -0.56
CA GLN A 134 -5.39 18.26 0.61
C GLN A 134 -5.39 19.47 1.54
N THR A 135 -6.53 19.74 2.18
CA THR A 135 -6.58 20.75 3.23
C THR A 135 -5.78 20.30 4.45
N ARG A 136 -5.36 21.25 5.29
CA ARG A 136 -4.64 20.94 6.55
C ARG A 136 -5.41 19.92 7.40
N ASP A 137 -6.71 20.11 7.54
CA ASP A 137 -7.60 19.24 8.32
C ASP A 137 -7.69 17.83 7.75
N GLN A 138 -7.80 17.69 6.42
CA GLN A 138 -7.79 16.37 5.76
C GLN A 138 -6.46 15.65 5.98
N ARG A 139 -5.35 16.38 5.87
CA ARG A 139 -4.01 15.81 6.09
C ARG A 139 -3.84 15.33 7.52
N GLU A 140 -4.27 16.12 8.51
CA GLU A 140 -4.19 15.73 9.92
C GLU A 140 -5.08 14.53 10.23
N PHE A 141 -6.31 14.52 9.71
CA PHE A 141 -7.23 13.39 9.85
C PHE A 141 -6.64 12.09 9.28
N ARG A 142 -6.04 12.18 8.09
CA ARG A 142 -5.40 11.06 7.43
C ARG A 142 -4.17 10.54 8.17
N GLU A 143 -3.35 11.44 8.74
CA GLU A 143 -2.19 11.03 9.54
C GLU A 143 -2.62 10.31 10.82
N ARG A 144 -3.70 10.77 11.48
CA ARG A 144 -4.27 10.08 12.65
C ARG A 144 -4.75 8.66 12.33
N LEU A 145 -5.27 8.45 11.12
CA LEU A 145 -5.73 7.13 10.67
C LEU A 145 -4.63 6.25 10.05
N ARG A 146 -3.43 6.79 9.84
CA ARG A 146 -2.34 6.09 9.14
C ARG A 146 -1.99 4.75 9.78
N THR A 147 -2.05 4.64 11.11
CA THR A 147 -1.77 3.38 11.82
C THR A 147 -2.68 2.23 11.39
N TYR A 148 -3.92 2.53 10.97
CA TYR A 148 -4.87 1.51 10.52
C TYR A 148 -4.57 0.99 9.11
N SER A 149 -3.76 1.69 8.31
CA SER A 149 -3.39 1.26 6.96
C SER A 149 -2.75 -0.15 6.93
N GLN A 150 -2.14 -0.57 8.03
CA GLN A 150 -1.53 -1.89 8.11
C GLN A 150 -2.52 -3.06 8.12
N PHE A 151 -3.81 -2.80 8.36
CA PHE A 151 -4.88 -3.80 8.45
C PHE A 151 -5.75 -3.85 7.19
N TYR A 152 -5.54 -2.95 6.24
CA TYR A 152 -6.34 -2.82 5.03
C TYR A 152 -5.42 -2.83 3.80
N THR A 153 -5.96 -3.30 2.68
CA THR A 153 -5.30 -3.04 1.40
C THR A 153 -5.30 -1.54 1.10
N SER A 154 -4.42 -1.08 0.21
CA SER A 154 -4.36 0.34 -0.17
C SER A 154 -5.72 0.85 -0.65
N LEU A 155 -6.42 0.07 -1.48
CA LEU A 155 -7.75 0.42 -1.99
C LEU A 155 -8.81 0.51 -0.89
N GLU A 156 -8.84 -0.46 0.02
CA GLU A 156 -9.78 -0.48 1.15
C GLU A 156 -9.55 0.69 2.10
N PHE A 157 -8.28 1.01 2.37
CA PHE A 157 -7.92 2.12 3.24
C PHE A 157 -8.31 3.48 2.65
N GLU A 158 -8.09 3.68 1.34
CA GLU A 158 -8.55 4.90 0.65
C GLU A 158 -10.08 5.02 0.69
N ARG A 159 -10.80 3.92 0.47
CA ARG A 159 -12.26 3.88 0.57
C ARG A 159 -12.72 4.26 1.97
N LEU A 160 -12.10 3.70 3.01
CA LEU A 160 -12.39 4.01 4.40
C LEU A 160 -12.17 5.51 4.71
N ILE A 161 -11.06 6.10 4.27
CA ILE A 161 -10.82 7.53 4.49
C ILE A 161 -11.89 8.36 3.77
N SER A 162 -12.18 8.05 2.51
CA SER A 162 -13.17 8.80 1.72
C SER A 162 -14.58 8.71 2.31
N SER A 163 -14.96 7.56 2.88
CA SER A 163 -16.27 7.38 3.50
C SER A 163 -16.39 8.18 4.80
N LEU A 164 -15.34 8.20 5.63
CA LEU A 164 -15.30 8.98 6.87
C LEU A 164 -15.30 10.49 6.60
N GLU A 165 -14.56 10.95 5.59
CA GLU A 165 -14.58 12.36 5.17
C GLU A 165 -15.98 12.77 4.68
N ARG A 166 -16.61 11.92 3.86
CA ARG A 166 -17.99 12.14 3.41
C ARG A 166 -18.97 12.17 4.58
N GLU A 167 -18.83 11.26 5.53
CA GLU A 167 -19.67 11.23 6.73
C GLU A 167 -19.53 12.53 7.54
N ARG A 168 -18.30 13.00 7.78
CA ARG A 168 -18.04 14.28 8.47
C ARG A 168 -18.72 15.44 7.74
N ALA A 169 -18.56 15.53 6.42
CA ALA A 169 -19.20 16.57 5.62
C ALA A 169 -20.73 16.52 5.72
N LEU A 170 -21.33 15.33 5.70
CA LEU A 170 -22.78 15.16 5.87
C LEU A 170 -23.25 15.55 7.27
N ARG A 171 -22.50 15.21 8.33
CA ARG A 171 -22.81 15.62 9.71
C ARG A 171 -22.77 17.14 9.88
N ILE A 172 -21.76 17.80 9.30
CA ILE A 172 -21.68 19.26 9.27
C ILE A 172 -22.88 19.85 8.54
N ARG A 173 -23.16 19.35 7.34
CA ARG A 173 -24.31 19.83 6.54
C ARG A 173 -25.64 19.63 7.25
N LEU A 174 -25.82 18.51 7.94
CA LEU A 174 -27.02 18.26 8.73
C LEU A 174 -27.16 19.25 9.89
N SER A 175 -26.06 19.56 10.59
CA SER A 175 -26.05 20.58 11.65
C SER A 175 -26.45 21.96 11.10
N GLU A 176 -25.90 22.36 9.95
CA GLU A 176 -26.27 23.61 9.27
C GLU A 176 -27.76 23.65 8.91
N LEU A 177 -28.28 22.57 8.30
CA LEU A 177 -29.69 22.49 7.93
C LEU A 177 -30.61 22.55 9.14
N ASN A 178 -30.26 21.87 10.23
CA ASN A 178 -31.02 21.96 11.48
C ASN A 178 -30.98 23.37 12.08
N ARG A 179 -29.85 24.07 11.95
CA ARG A 179 -29.72 25.48 12.35
C ARG A 179 -30.63 26.39 11.54
N TYR A 180 -30.69 26.22 10.22
CA TYR A 180 -31.59 26.99 9.36
C TYR A 180 -33.05 26.77 9.75
N ARG A 181 -33.45 25.51 9.93
CA ARG A 181 -34.80 25.17 10.37
C ARG A 181 -35.14 25.76 11.74
N TRP A 182 -34.19 25.75 12.67
CA TRP A 182 -34.34 26.37 13.99
C TRP A 182 -34.60 27.88 13.91
N ASN A 183 -33.98 28.56 12.94
CA ASN A 183 -34.17 29.99 12.71
C ASN A 183 -35.33 30.30 11.76
N GLY A 184 -36.22 29.33 11.50
CA GLY A 184 -37.44 29.51 10.72
C GLY A 184 -37.24 29.54 9.20
N ILE A 185 -36.06 29.20 8.70
CA ILE A 185 -35.77 29.16 7.26
C ILE A 185 -36.35 27.87 6.67
N GLN A 186 -37.13 28.00 5.61
CA GLN A 186 -37.81 26.87 4.97
C GLN A 186 -37.41 26.68 3.50
N ARG A 187 -36.82 27.69 2.86
CA ARG A 187 -36.36 27.63 1.46
C ARG A 187 -34.83 27.68 1.39
N VAL A 188 -34.26 26.95 0.44
CA VAL A 188 -32.80 26.91 0.26
C VAL A 188 -32.25 28.28 -0.16
N ASP A 189 -33.01 29.03 -0.95
CA ASP A 189 -32.62 30.36 -1.45
C ASP A 189 -32.44 31.38 -0.31
N GLU A 190 -33.19 31.22 0.77
CA GLU A 190 -33.14 32.07 1.96
C GLU A 190 -31.89 31.83 2.82
N CYS A 191 -31.23 30.66 2.69
CA CYS A 191 -30.05 30.30 3.47
C CYS A 191 -28.89 31.27 3.25
N VAL A 192 -28.69 31.73 2.00
CA VAL A 192 -27.58 32.65 1.66
C VAL A 192 -27.77 34.00 2.35
N HIS A 193 -29.00 34.53 2.33
CA HIS A 193 -29.33 35.79 3.01
C HIS A 193 -29.20 35.66 4.53
N PHE A 194 -29.58 34.51 5.10
CA PHE A 194 -29.39 34.25 6.52
C PHE A 194 -27.91 34.21 6.90
N GLU A 195 -27.05 33.53 6.15
CA GLU A 195 -25.60 33.51 6.43
C GLU A 195 -24.98 34.91 6.36
N GLN A 196 -25.38 35.74 5.38
CA GLN A 196 -24.93 37.13 5.28
C GLN A 196 -25.35 37.96 6.50
N HIS A 197 -26.60 37.82 6.94
CA HIS A 197 -27.11 38.52 8.11
C HIS A 197 -26.44 38.02 9.41
N VAL A 198 -26.18 36.73 9.55
CA VAL A 198 -25.47 36.16 10.70
C VAL A 198 -24.01 36.60 10.71
N ALA A 199 -23.31 36.62 9.57
CA ALA A 199 -21.92 37.06 9.49
C ALA A 199 -21.74 38.55 9.83
N ALA A 200 -22.74 39.40 9.52
CA ALA A 200 -22.73 40.82 9.87
C ALA A 200 -23.08 41.08 11.35
N ALA A 201 -23.79 40.17 12.01
CA ALA A 201 -24.20 40.30 13.40
C ALA A 201 -23.10 39.75 14.34
N GLN A 202 -22.43 40.62 15.10
CA GLN A 202 -21.28 40.24 15.93
C GLN A 202 -21.61 39.21 17.04
N TYR A 203 -22.86 39.13 17.50
CA TYR A 203 -23.31 38.13 18.49
C TYR A 203 -24.81 37.81 18.32
N ARG A 204 -25.13 36.80 17.51
CA ARG A 204 -26.49 36.24 17.45
C ARG A 204 -26.46 34.78 17.86
N ASN A 205 -27.23 34.42 18.88
CA ASN A 205 -27.43 33.01 19.23
C ASN A 205 -28.24 32.35 18.11
N THR A 206 -27.57 31.56 17.27
CA THR A 206 -28.19 30.83 16.17
C THR A 206 -28.80 29.49 16.59
N GLY A 207 -28.85 29.21 17.90
CA GLY A 207 -29.31 27.94 18.46
C GLY A 207 -28.17 26.98 18.82
N PRO A 208 -28.50 25.76 19.28
CA PRO A 208 -27.52 24.80 19.80
C PRO A 208 -26.64 24.17 18.70
N TYR A 209 -26.99 24.38 17.42
CA TYR A 209 -26.27 23.85 16.28
C TYR A 209 -25.13 24.80 15.88
N GLY A 210 -23.89 24.37 16.11
CA GLY A 210 -22.69 25.19 15.86
C GLY A 210 -22.42 25.45 14.38
N HIS A 211 -21.59 26.45 14.10
CA HIS A 211 -20.97 26.63 12.78
C HIS A 211 -20.03 25.44 12.54
N GLY A 212 -20.33 24.63 11.53
CA GLY A 212 -19.56 23.44 11.19
C GLY A 212 -18.06 23.70 11.11
N ARG A 213 -17.31 23.11 12.04
CA ARG A 213 -15.88 22.86 11.91
C ARG A 213 -15.66 21.36 12.06
#